data_AF-A0A969RFP5-F1
#
_entry.id   AF-A0A969RFP5-F1
#
_cell.length_a   1.000
_cell.length_b   1.000
_cell.length_c   1.000
_cell.angle_alpha   90.00
_cell.angle_beta   90.00
_cell.angle_gamma   90.00
#
_symmetry.space_group_name_H-M   'P 1'
#
loop_
_entity.id
_entity.type
_entity.pdbx_description
1 polymer ?
#
loop_
_entity_poly.entity_id
_entity_poly.type
_entity_poly.pdbx_seq_one_letter_code
_entity_poly.pdbx_strand_id
1 'polypeptide(L)'
;MELEDKTELSVCIGTFDSSGIPISVSKHLGDCATVAFQTISLNMLVARFLKIHPAETVYVHSKDGTSIKIERSLKGFTGYLKTSP
;
A
#
# COMPACT_ATOMS: atom_id res chain seq x y z
N MET A 1 22.87 -19.20 18.14
CA MET A 1 22.27 -17.90 17.80
C MET A 1 21.32 -18.20 16.65
N GLU A 2 20.07 -18.54 17.00
CA GLU A 2 19.06 -18.91 16.01
C GLU A 2 18.68 -17.63 15.25
N LEU A 3 18.92 -17.65 13.94
CA LEU A 3 18.46 -16.61 13.02
C LEU A 3 16.94 -16.82 12.91
N GLU A 4 16.15 -16.11 13.71
CA GLU A 4 14.70 -16.09 13.54
C GLU A 4 14.40 -15.57 12.14
N ASP A 5 13.93 -16.49 11.29
CA ASP A 5 13.39 -16.21 9.98
C ASP A 5 12.11 -15.39 10.19
N LYS A 6 12.25 -14.05 10.26
CA LYS A 6 11.13 -13.13 10.36
C LYS A 6 10.42 -13.10 9.01
N THR A 7 9.62 -14.13 8.74
CA THR A 7 8.72 -14.17 7.60
C THR A 7 7.66 -13.08 7.82
N GLU A 8 7.92 -11.87 7.31
CA GLU A 8 6.93 -10.79 7.30
C GLU A 8 5.71 -11.25 6.49
N LEU A 9 4.65 -11.67 7.19
CA LEU A 9 3.38 -12.00 6.56
C LEU A 9 2.80 -10.73 5.94
N SER A 10 2.90 -10.65 4.61
CA SER A 10 2.35 -9.57 3.81
C SER A 10 1.14 -10.11 3.04
N VAL A 11 -0.07 -9.67 3.39
CA VAL A 11 -1.30 -10.06 2.72
C VAL A 11 -1.61 -9.07 1.61
N CYS A 12 -1.85 -9.55 0.39
CA CYS A 12 -2.22 -8.67 -0.73
C CYS A 12 -3.61 -8.06 -0.49
N ILE A 13 -3.67 -6.74 -0.38
CA ILE A 13 -4.92 -5.96 -0.32
C ILE A 13 -5.56 -5.92 -1.71
N GLY A 14 -4.76 -5.63 -2.74
CA GLY A 14 -5.24 -5.53 -4.11
C GLY A 14 -4.27 -4.85 -5.06
N THR A 15 -4.65 -4.84 -6.33
CA THR A 15 -3.98 -4.11 -7.41
C THR A 15 -4.87 -2.97 -7.91
N PHE A 16 -4.22 -1.88 -8.28
CA PHE A 16 -4.85 -0.65 -8.73
C PHE A 16 -4.18 -0.21 -10.04
N ASP A 17 -4.92 0.44 -10.92
CA ASP A 17 -4.36 0.99 -12.16
C ASP A 17 -3.47 2.22 -11.90
N SER A 18 -2.93 2.82 -12.95
CA SER A 18 -2.06 4.01 -12.84
C SER A 18 -2.76 5.26 -12.30
N SER A 19 -4.09 5.29 -12.30
CA SER A 19 -4.90 6.35 -11.70
C SER A 19 -5.31 6.03 -10.25
N GLY A 20 -4.96 4.84 -9.76
CA GLY A 20 -5.34 4.33 -8.44
C GLY A 20 -6.67 3.60 -8.42
N ILE A 21 -7.35 3.40 -9.55
CA ILE A 21 -8.64 2.71 -9.56
C ILE A 21 -8.44 1.21 -9.28
N PRO A 22 -9.22 0.60 -8.38
CA PRO A 22 -9.09 -0.82 -8.07
C PRO A 22 -9.32 -1.71 -9.30
N ILE A 23 -8.39 -2.64 -9.55
CA ILE A 23 -8.51 -3.71 -10.57
C ILE A 23 -8.95 -5.01 -9.90
N SER A 24 -8.29 -5.37 -8.80
CA SER A 24 -8.59 -6.58 -8.02
C SER A 24 -8.35 -6.29 -6.55
N VAL A 25 -9.30 -6.66 -5.69
CA VAL A 25 -9.21 -6.45 -4.24
C VAL A 25 -9.61 -7.71 -3.49
N SER A 26 -8.88 -7.99 -2.41
CA SER A 26 -9.23 -9.04 -1.46
C SER A 26 -10.49 -8.63 -0.70
N LYS A 27 -11.59 -9.37 -0.89
CA LYS A 27 -12.93 -9.02 -0.33
C LYS A 27 -12.93 -8.78 1.18
N HIS A 28 -12.12 -9.54 1.93
CA HIS A 28 -12.01 -9.42 3.39
C HIS A 28 -11.16 -8.22 3.85
N LEU A 29 -10.54 -7.49 2.92
CA LEU A 29 -9.69 -6.32 3.16
C LEU A 29 -10.26 -5.05 2.50
N GLY A 30 -11.59 -4.98 2.33
CA GLY A 30 -12.26 -3.84 1.66
C GLY A 30 -11.86 -2.48 2.23
N ASP A 31 -11.85 -2.33 3.54
CA ASP A 31 -11.46 -1.08 4.20
C ASP A 31 -9.99 -0.73 3.94
N CYS A 32 -9.10 -1.72 3.96
CA CYS A 32 -7.69 -1.53 3.62
C CYS A 32 -7.53 -1.10 2.14
N ALA A 33 -8.36 -1.63 1.25
CA ALA A 33 -8.37 -1.23 -0.16
C ALA A 33 -8.85 0.22 -0.34
N THR A 34 -9.85 0.66 0.44
CA THR A 34 -10.27 2.07 0.47
C THR A 34 -9.16 2.99 0.98
N VAL A 35 -8.47 2.61 2.06
CA VAL A 35 -7.31 3.35 2.56
C VAL A 35 -6.21 3.42 1.51
N ALA A 36 -5.93 2.31 0.82
CA ALA A 36 -4.94 2.29 -0.26
C ALA A 36 -5.32 3.23 -1.40
N PHE A 37 -6.57 3.22 -1.87
CA PHE A 37 -7.08 4.13 -2.90
C PHE A 37 -6.92 5.61 -2.50
N GLN A 38 -7.31 5.97 -1.28
CA GLN A 38 -7.17 7.34 -0.77
C GLN A 38 -5.70 7.76 -0.65
N THR A 39 -4.84 6.83 -0.24
CA THR A 39 -3.40 7.08 -0.09
C THR A 39 -2.72 7.27 -1.44
N ILE A 40 -3.08 6.48 -2.47
CA ILE A 40 -2.61 6.67 -3.85
C ILE A 40 -3.02 8.06 -4.35
N SER A 41 -4.29 8.42 -4.16
CA SER A 41 -4.82 9.73 -4.55
C SER A 41 -4.05 10.88 -3.88
N LEU A 42 -3.76 10.74 -2.58
CA LEU A 42 -2.99 11.73 -1.83
C LEU A 42 -1.53 11.81 -2.32
N ASN A 43 -0.86 10.68 -2.55
CA ASN A 43 0.51 10.65 -3.07
C ASN A 43 0.61 11.40 -4.40
N MET A 44 -0.32 11.13 -5.32
CA MET A 44 -0.37 11.82 -6.62
C MET A 44 -0.67 13.32 -6.48
N LEU A 45 -1.58 13.70 -5.56
CA LEU A 45 -1.90 15.10 -5.29
C LEU A 45 -0.69 15.86 -4.72
N VAL A 46 -0.02 15.29 -3.73
CA VAL A 46 1.18 15.87 -3.09
C VAL A 46 2.29 16.04 -4.13
N ALA A 47 2.54 15.01 -4.93
CA ALA A 47 3.53 15.05 -6.00
C ALA A 47 3.29 16.19 -6.99
N ARG A 48 2.04 16.33 -7.45
CA ARG A 48 1.64 17.41 -8.37
C ARG A 48 1.77 18.79 -7.72
N PHE A 49 1.30 18.95 -6.48
CA PHE A 49 1.30 20.24 -5.79
C PHE A 49 2.73 20.72 -5.48
N LEU A 50 3.59 19.81 -5.01
CA LEU A 50 4.97 20.11 -4.65
C LEU A 50 5.96 20.02 -5.84
N LYS A 51 5.48 19.64 -7.03
CA LYS A 51 6.30 19.45 -8.25
C LYS A 51 7.44 18.44 -8.05
N ILE A 52 7.15 17.33 -7.37
CA ILE A 52 8.06 16.21 -7.15
C ILE A 52 7.55 14.95 -7.83
N HIS A 53 8.39 13.91 -7.92
CA HIS A 53 7.93 12.61 -8.37
C HIS A 53 7.03 11.96 -7.30
N PRO A 54 5.95 11.25 -7.71
CA PRO A 54 5.18 10.44 -6.78
C PRO A 54 6.07 9.41 -6.08
N ALA A 55 5.85 9.20 -4.78
CA ALA A 55 6.60 8.21 -4.04
C ALA A 55 6.39 6.81 -4.64
N GLU A 56 7.49 6.06 -4.79
CA GLU A 56 7.45 4.68 -5.29
C GLU A 56 6.88 3.72 -4.25
N THR A 57 7.03 4.03 -2.97
CA THR A 57 6.45 3.27 -1.87
C THR A 57 5.85 4.23 -0.84
N VAL A 58 4.64 3.92 -0.38
CA VAL A 58 3.97 4.65 0.71
C VAL A 58 3.58 3.66 1.81
N TYR A 59 3.71 4.10 3.06
CA TYR A 59 3.30 3.33 4.23
C TYR A 59 2.23 4.09 5.01
N VAL A 60 1.18 3.38 5.43
CA VAL A 60 0.19 3.87 6.40
C VAL A 60 0.31 2.98 7.63
N HIS A 61 0.70 3.56 8.77
CA HIS A 61 0.91 2.83 10.01
C HIS A 61 -0.30 2.97 10.93
N SER A 62 -0.78 1.83 11.44
CA SER A 62 -1.73 1.78 12.53
C SER A 62 -1.00 1.70 13.87
N LYS A 63 -1.69 2.12 14.95
CA LYS A 63 -1.14 2.07 16.31
C LYS A 63 -0.97 0.66 16.85
N ASP A 64 -1.68 -0.31 16.27
CA ASP A 64 -1.62 -1.73 16.64
C ASP A 64 -0.42 -2.47 16.03
N GLY A 65 0.47 -1.76 15.33
CA GLY A 65 1.64 -2.37 14.68
C GLY A 65 1.33 -2.93 13.28
N THR A 66 0.10 -2.85 12.80
CA THR A 66 -0.21 -3.15 11.40
C THR A 66 0.17 -1.98 10.48
N SER A 67 0.52 -2.29 9.24
CA SER A 67 0.79 -1.27 8.24
C SER A 67 0.29 -1.65 6.86
N ILE A 68 -0.19 -0.66 6.13
CA ILE A 68 -0.52 -0.79 4.71
C ILE A 68 0.68 -0.25 3.91
N LYS A 69 1.31 -1.11 3.13
CA LYS A 69 2.35 -0.77 2.16
C LYS A 69 1.74 -0.66 0.78
N ILE A 70 2.02 0.41 0.06
CA ILE A 70 1.57 0.61 -1.33
C ILE A 70 2.80 0.81 -2.19
N GLU A 71 2.98 -0.07 -3.17
CA GLU A 71 4.08 -0.03 -4.12
C GLU A 71 3.60 0.43 -5.48
N ARG A 72 4.29 1.40 -6.07
CA ARG A 72 4.04 1.89 -7.43
C ARG A 72 4.91 1.13 -8.42
N SER A 73 4.33 0.79 -9.56
CA SER A 73 5.02 0.22 -10.71
C SER A 73 4.59 0.93 -12.00
N LEU A 74 5.19 0.56 -13.14
CA LEU A 74 4.75 1.04 -14.45
C LEU A 74 3.31 0.63 -14.79
N LYS A 75 2.79 -0.44 -14.18
CA LYS A 75 1.44 -0.97 -14.45
C LYS A 75 0.35 -0.41 -13.53
N GLY A 76 0.73 0.37 -12.50
CA GLY A 76 -0.20 0.86 -11.49
C GLY A 76 0.38 0.67 -10.08
N PHE A 77 -0.46 0.24 -9.13
CA PHE A 77 -0.07 0.08 -7.73
C PHE A 77 -0.48 -1.29 -7.18
N THR A 78 0.27 -1.76 -6.18
CA THR A 78 -0.11 -2.93 -5.39
C THR A 78 -0.10 -2.57 -3.91
N GLY A 79 -1.19 -2.89 -3.22
CA GLY A 79 -1.33 -2.71 -1.77
C GLY A 79 -1.11 -4.00 -1.01
N TYR A 80 -0.41 -3.93 0.12
CA TYR A 80 -0.13 -5.03 1.02
C TYR A 80 -0.46 -4.62 2.46
N LEU A 81 -1.09 -5.52 3.21
CA LEU A 81 -1.24 -5.41 4.66
C LEU A 81 -0.09 -6.20 5.29
N LYS A 82 0.72 -5.53 6.11
CA LYS A 82 1.77 -6.13 6.91
C LYS A 82 1.37 -6.11 8.38
N THR A 83 1.57 -7.23 9.05
CA THR A 83 1.49 -7.34 10.50
C THR A 83 2.89 -7.57 11.03
N SER A 84 3.41 -6.68 11.87
CA SER A 84 4.58 -7.01 12.67
C SER A 84 4.16 -8.02 13.76
N PRO A 85 4.83 -9.19 13.88
CA PRO A 85 4.61 -10.08 15.00
C PRO A 85 5.06 -9.46 16.33
#